data_AF-A0A7K2QMG7-F1
#
_entry.id   AF-A0A7K2QMG7-F1
#
_cell.length_a   1.000
_cell.length_b   1.000
_cell.length_c   1.000
_cell.angle_alpha   90.00
_cell.angle_beta   90.00
_cell.angle_gamma   90.00
#
_symmetry.space_group_name_H-M   'P 1'
#
loop_
_entity.id
_entity.type
_entity.pdbx_description
1 polymer ?
#
loop_
_entity_poly.entity_id
_entity_poly.type
_entity_poly.pdbx_seq_one_letter_code
_entity_poly.pdbx_strand_id
1 'polypeptide(L)'
;RRASGTALTLLHGSNLGTCAGIARDLGTDGEEHGFAPAVAPLDAYTEKLADSEGPVVIVAASYNGRPTDDAAEFVASLENLAPGSLTGLRYAVLGVGDRNWAATYQRIPALIDERLTAAGAVPLLERGSADASGDFGGVVDRWTEDLWAVLLDEYGEAVVDEAAADPAPEENGGGLYELEDTSESVLGGLAERHGVQPMEVLEAYELVDTDHELGRSK
;
A
#
# COMPACT_ATOMS: atom_id res chain seq x y z
N ARG A 1 6.16 8.06 -13.62
CA ARG A 1 7.13 8.84 -12.82
C ARG A 1 7.86 7.85 -11.92
N ARG A 2 9.12 8.10 -11.54
CA ARG A 2 9.86 7.27 -10.56
C ARG A 2 10.40 8.15 -9.46
N ALA A 3 10.33 7.69 -8.22
CA ALA A 3 10.79 8.45 -7.05
C ALA A 3 12.20 8.03 -6.63
N SER A 4 13.14 7.99 -7.59
CA SER A 4 14.48 7.38 -7.46
C SER A 4 15.18 7.71 -6.14
N GLY A 5 15.24 6.73 -5.24
CA GLY A 5 15.96 6.83 -3.96
C GLY A 5 15.26 7.67 -2.88
N THR A 6 14.01 8.07 -3.09
CA THR A 6 13.21 8.76 -2.07
C THR A 6 12.88 7.79 -0.94
N ALA A 7 13.24 8.14 0.30
CA ALA A 7 12.91 7.32 1.46
C ALA A 7 11.38 7.22 1.63
N LEU A 8 10.87 6.01 1.92
CA LEU A 8 9.46 5.77 2.21
C LEU A 8 9.36 4.94 3.49
N THR A 9 8.83 5.51 4.56
CA THR A 9 8.68 4.79 5.82
C THR A 9 7.30 4.15 5.89
N LEU A 10 7.24 2.82 6.08
CA LEU A 10 6.02 2.03 6.14
C LEU A 10 5.87 1.40 7.53
N LEU A 11 4.96 1.92 8.33
CA LEU A 11 4.74 1.49 9.71
C LEU A 11 3.51 0.62 9.83
N HIS A 12 3.58 -0.43 10.64
CA HIS A 12 2.43 -1.27 10.92
C HIS A 12 2.13 -1.42 12.42
N GLY A 13 0.84 -1.53 12.74
CA GLY A 13 0.35 -2.06 14.01
C GLY A 13 -0.47 -3.33 13.76
N SER A 14 0.07 -4.50 14.09
CA SER A 14 -0.52 -5.80 13.74
C SER A 14 -0.32 -6.90 14.80
N ASN A 15 -1.41 -7.44 15.35
CA ASN A 15 -1.35 -8.65 16.20
C ASN A 15 -1.42 -9.96 15.40
N LEU A 16 -2.22 -9.98 14.32
CA LEU A 16 -2.47 -11.19 13.52
C LEU A 16 -1.87 -11.13 12.11
N GLY A 17 -1.04 -10.12 11.83
CA GLY A 17 -0.27 -10.03 10.60
C GLY A 17 -0.93 -9.33 9.41
N THR A 18 -2.25 -9.04 9.43
CA THR A 18 -2.93 -8.35 8.31
C THR A 18 -2.28 -7.02 7.95
N CYS A 19 -2.14 -6.10 8.91
CA CYS A 19 -1.52 -4.80 8.67
C CYS A 19 -0.04 -4.91 8.29
N ALA A 20 0.68 -5.85 8.90
CA ALA A 20 2.08 -6.10 8.56
C ALA A 20 2.25 -6.68 7.15
N GLY A 21 1.28 -7.48 6.68
CA GLY A 21 1.21 -7.95 5.29
C GLY A 21 1.03 -6.78 4.33
N ILE A 22 -0.02 -5.98 4.54
CA ILE A 22 -0.29 -4.80 3.70
C ILE A 22 0.90 -3.85 3.66
N ALA A 23 1.56 -3.57 4.80
CA ALA A 23 2.74 -2.72 4.83
C ALA A 23 3.94 -3.31 4.04
N ARG A 24 4.09 -4.64 3.99
CA ARG A 24 5.12 -5.30 3.17
C ARG A 24 4.77 -5.26 1.68
N ASP A 25 3.50 -5.44 1.35
CA ASP A 25 3.03 -5.35 -0.04
C ASP A 25 3.27 -3.93 -0.56
N LEU A 26 2.89 -2.89 0.20
CA LEU A 26 3.22 -1.49 -0.11
C LEU A 26 4.73 -1.23 -0.19
N GLY A 27 5.54 -1.97 0.57
CA GLY A 27 7.00 -1.90 0.48
C GLY A 27 7.50 -2.42 -0.86
N THR A 28 6.98 -3.56 -1.30
CA THR A 28 7.33 -4.16 -2.59
C THR A 28 6.93 -3.21 -3.74
N ASP A 29 5.69 -2.70 -3.71
CA ASP A 29 5.20 -1.72 -4.69
C ASP A 29 6.05 -0.44 -4.69
N GLY A 30 6.47 0.02 -3.50
CA GLY A 30 7.35 1.17 -3.35
C GLY A 30 8.70 1.00 -4.03
N GLU A 31 9.33 -0.17 -3.91
CA GLU A 31 10.56 -0.51 -4.64
C GLU A 31 10.33 -0.47 -6.15
N GLU A 32 9.22 -1.03 -6.63
CA GLU A 32 8.84 -1.02 -8.06
C GLU A 32 8.63 0.41 -8.59
N HIS A 33 8.16 1.32 -7.74
CA HIS A 33 8.02 2.77 -8.01
C HIS A 33 9.32 3.58 -7.82
N GLY A 34 10.41 2.93 -7.37
CA GLY A 34 11.74 3.53 -7.22
C GLY A 34 12.01 4.21 -5.88
N PHE A 35 11.10 4.09 -4.91
CA PHE A 35 11.34 4.50 -3.53
C PHE A 35 12.38 3.60 -2.86
N ALA A 36 12.92 4.06 -1.73
CA ALA A 36 13.72 3.26 -0.80
C ALA A 36 12.88 2.98 0.46
N PRO A 37 12.02 1.94 0.45
CA PRO A 37 11.10 1.69 1.54
C PRO A 37 11.77 1.07 2.76
N ALA A 38 11.28 1.43 3.95
CA ALA A 38 11.62 0.79 5.21
C ALA A 38 10.34 0.37 5.93
N VAL A 39 10.16 -0.95 6.11
CA VAL A 39 8.98 -1.51 6.80
C VAL A 39 9.32 -1.83 8.25
N ALA A 40 8.51 -1.35 9.19
CA ALA A 40 8.73 -1.56 10.62
C ALA A 40 7.43 -1.57 11.45
N PRO A 41 7.42 -2.17 12.65
CA PRO A 41 6.34 -1.95 13.61
C PRO A 41 6.33 -0.49 14.08
N LEU A 42 5.16 0.01 14.48
CA LEU A 42 4.98 1.38 14.97
C LEU A 42 5.89 1.71 16.16
N ASP A 43 6.07 0.78 17.09
CA ASP A 43 6.92 0.98 18.29
C ASP A 43 8.40 1.19 17.95
N ALA A 44 8.87 0.86 16.74
CA ALA A 44 10.23 1.16 16.32
C ALA A 44 10.48 2.67 16.05
N TYR A 45 9.40 3.46 15.97
CA TYR A 45 9.39 4.89 15.57
C TYR A 45 8.86 5.85 16.65
N THR A 46 8.67 5.38 17.88
CA THR A 46 8.15 6.15 19.03
C THR A 46 8.80 7.53 19.22
N GLU A 47 10.09 7.67 18.92
CA GLU A 47 10.87 8.92 19.04
C GLU A 47 11.54 9.35 17.73
N LYS A 48 11.39 8.58 16.65
CA LYS A 48 12.11 8.80 15.38
C LYS A 48 11.23 9.42 14.30
N LEU A 49 9.94 9.62 14.58
CA LEU A 49 8.97 10.05 13.58
C LEU A 49 9.34 11.39 12.95
N ALA A 50 9.83 12.34 13.77
CA ALA A 50 10.27 13.66 13.31
C ALA A 50 11.55 13.62 12.46
N ASP A 51 12.34 12.55 12.56
CA ASP A 51 13.60 12.38 11.81
C ASP A 51 13.39 11.65 10.47
N SER A 52 12.13 11.39 10.07
CA SER A 52 11.83 10.72 8.81
C SER A 52 12.15 11.63 7.62
N GLU A 53 13.04 11.19 6.72
CA GLU A 53 13.50 11.96 5.56
C GLU A 53 12.48 12.02 4.40
N GLY A 54 11.40 11.23 4.48
CA GLY A 54 10.38 11.12 3.44
C GLY A 54 8.98 10.85 4.01
N PRO A 55 7.99 10.54 3.15
CA PRO A 55 6.62 10.27 3.58
C PRO A 55 6.54 9.04 4.51
N VAL A 56 5.63 9.11 5.48
CA VAL A 56 5.34 8.02 6.42
C VAL A 56 3.95 7.47 6.16
N VAL A 57 3.85 6.18 5.83
CA VAL A 57 2.58 5.50 5.61
C VAL A 57 2.34 4.53 6.76
N ILE A 58 1.18 4.59 7.40
CA ILE A 58 0.84 3.82 8.59
C ILE A 58 -0.34 2.90 8.30
N VAL A 59 -0.18 1.60 8.54
CA VAL A 59 -1.27 0.61 8.50
C VAL A 59 -1.51 0.09 9.92
N ALA A 60 -2.61 0.49 10.55
CA ALA A 60 -2.85 0.21 11.96
C ALA A 60 -4.18 -0.51 12.20
N ALA A 61 -4.17 -1.51 13.08
CA ALA A 61 -5.39 -2.16 13.55
C ALA A 61 -5.88 -1.57 14.89
N SER A 62 -7.15 -1.82 15.22
CA SER A 62 -7.70 -1.56 16.56
C SER A 62 -8.34 -2.81 17.15
N TYR A 63 -7.98 -3.14 18.39
CA TYR A 63 -8.50 -4.29 19.13
C TYR A 63 -9.22 -3.82 20.39
N ASN A 64 -10.57 -3.91 20.41
CA ASN A 64 -11.39 -3.38 21.52
C ASN A 64 -11.06 -1.91 21.87
N GLY A 65 -10.69 -1.11 20.87
CA GLY A 65 -10.31 0.29 21.05
C GLY A 65 -8.92 0.52 21.62
N ARG A 66 -8.09 -0.54 21.67
CA ARG A 66 -6.68 -0.49 22.08
C ARG A 66 -5.77 -0.73 20.87
N PRO A 67 -4.52 -0.22 20.91
CA PRO A 67 -3.54 -0.50 19.88
C PRO A 67 -3.16 -1.98 19.86
N THR A 68 -2.47 -2.38 18.81
CA THR A 68 -1.76 -3.66 18.75
C THR A 68 -0.55 -3.66 19.67
N ASP A 69 -0.04 -4.85 19.95
CA ASP A 69 1.07 -5.07 20.88
C ASP A 69 2.36 -4.41 20.36
N ASP A 70 2.51 -4.28 19.04
CA ASP A 70 3.62 -3.64 18.32
C ASP A 70 3.41 -2.14 18.02
N ALA A 71 2.39 -1.54 18.62
CA ALA A 71 2.03 -0.12 18.47
C ALA A 71 1.67 0.58 19.79
N ALA A 72 1.81 -0.13 20.92
CA ALA A 72 1.34 0.38 22.20
C ALA A 72 2.19 1.54 22.71
N GLU A 73 3.52 1.45 22.54
CA GLU A 73 4.46 2.48 22.96
C GLU A 73 4.35 3.71 22.05
N PHE A 74 4.21 3.48 20.75
CA PHE A 74 3.99 4.54 19.76
C PHE A 74 2.73 5.34 20.09
N VAL A 75 1.59 4.67 20.29
CA VAL A 75 0.33 5.38 20.60
C VAL A 75 0.41 6.14 21.91
N ALA A 76 1.14 5.62 22.92
CA ALA A 76 1.38 6.34 24.16
C ALA A 76 2.27 7.58 23.96
N SER A 77 3.27 7.53 23.07
CA SER A 77 4.14 8.68 22.81
C SER A 77 3.42 9.81 22.07
N LEU A 78 2.40 9.51 21.26
CA LEU A 78 1.58 10.51 20.57
C LEU A 78 0.90 11.49 21.53
N GLU A 79 0.65 11.10 22.78
CA GLU A 79 0.07 12.00 23.79
C GLU A 79 1.01 13.13 24.21
N ASN A 80 2.32 12.94 24.02
CA ASN A 80 3.36 13.87 24.44
C ASN A 80 3.90 14.72 23.28
N LEU A 81 3.35 14.56 22.07
CA LEU A 81 3.76 15.38 20.92
C LEU A 81 3.39 16.86 21.16
N ALA A 82 4.39 17.72 21.02
CA ALA A 82 4.16 19.16 21.11
C ALA A 82 3.51 19.67 19.81
N PRO A 83 2.61 20.67 19.88
CA PRO A 83 2.08 21.31 18.68
C PRO A 83 3.21 21.80 17.76
N GLY A 84 3.15 21.42 16.49
CA GLY A 84 4.16 21.76 15.48
C GLY A 84 5.43 20.90 15.51
N SER A 85 5.56 19.91 16.40
CA SER A 85 6.76 19.06 16.47
C SER A 85 6.97 18.17 15.24
N LEU A 86 5.92 17.98 14.42
CA LEU A 86 5.97 17.20 13.18
C LEU A 86 5.78 18.10 11.93
N THR A 87 6.07 19.40 12.04
CA THR A 87 5.97 20.32 10.91
C THR A 87 6.82 19.83 9.74
N GLY A 88 6.20 19.67 8.57
CA GLY A 88 6.86 19.19 7.35
C GLY A 88 6.77 17.68 7.13
N LEU A 89 6.34 16.90 8.14
CA LEU A 89 6.09 15.48 7.98
C LEU A 89 4.86 15.25 7.10
N ARG A 90 5.02 14.51 6.00
CA ARG A 90 3.91 14.03 5.17
C ARG A 90 3.55 12.62 5.59
N TYR A 91 2.26 12.34 5.77
CA TYR A 91 1.85 11.00 6.23
C TYR A 91 0.55 10.51 5.61
N ALA A 92 0.31 9.20 5.66
CA ALA A 92 -0.96 8.58 5.29
C ALA A 92 -1.32 7.49 6.31
N VAL A 93 -2.62 7.26 6.54
CA VAL A 93 -3.09 6.23 7.46
C VAL A 93 -4.14 5.35 6.80
N LEU A 94 -3.90 4.04 6.77
CA LEU A 94 -4.89 3.01 6.47
C LEU A 94 -5.27 2.31 7.77
N GLY A 95 -6.52 2.48 8.18
CA GLY A 95 -7.07 1.85 9.36
C GLY A 95 -7.73 0.51 9.06
N VAL A 96 -7.35 -0.53 9.81
CA VAL A 96 -7.97 -1.85 9.79
C VAL A 96 -8.83 -2.01 11.05
N GLY A 97 -10.11 -2.27 10.85
CA GLY A 97 -11.07 -2.44 11.94
C GLY A 97 -12.20 -3.37 11.54
N ASP A 98 -13.09 -3.65 12.48
CA ASP A 98 -14.25 -4.50 12.24
C ASP A 98 -15.48 -3.86 12.89
N ARG A 99 -16.54 -3.61 12.10
CA ARG A 99 -17.80 -3.03 12.59
C ARG A 99 -18.54 -3.92 13.59
N ASN A 100 -18.18 -5.19 13.74
CA ASN A 100 -18.61 -6.02 14.86
C ASN A 100 -18.21 -5.43 16.22
N TRP A 101 -17.14 -4.61 16.26
CA TRP A 101 -16.75 -3.79 17.41
C TRP A 101 -17.21 -2.32 17.25
N ALA A 102 -18.51 -2.13 17.03
CA ALA A 102 -19.10 -0.83 16.70
C ALA A 102 -18.65 0.34 17.61
N ALA A 103 -18.58 0.11 18.93
CA ALA A 103 -18.20 1.15 19.91
C ALA A 103 -16.72 1.59 19.81
N THR A 104 -15.88 0.78 19.15
CA THR A 104 -14.44 1.03 19.04
C THR A 104 -13.93 0.94 17.60
N TYR A 105 -14.85 0.95 16.63
CA TYR A 105 -14.51 0.84 15.22
C TYR A 105 -13.53 1.94 14.84
N GLN A 106 -12.38 1.55 14.28
CA GLN A 106 -11.32 2.45 13.79
C GLN A 106 -10.71 3.39 14.83
N ARG A 107 -10.89 3.14 16.15
CA ARG A 107 -10.46 4.06 17.21
C ARG A 107 -8.97 4.40 17.16
N ILE A 108 -8.11 3.41 16.98
CA ILE A 108 -6.65 3.62 17.02
C ILE A 108 -6.12 4.31 15.76
N PRO A 109 -6.49 3.87 14.53
CA PRO A 109 -6.12 4.62 13.33
C PRO A 109 -6.61 6.07 13.35
N ALA A 110 -7.83 6.31 13.83
CA ALA A 110 -8.36 7.67 13.98
C ALA A 110 -7.58 8.50 15.01
N LEU A 111 -7.21 7.90 16.15
CA LEU A 111 -6.38 8.57 17.15
C LEU A 111 -5.00 8.93 16.59
N ILE A 112 -4.36 8.02 15.84
CA ILE A 112 -3.06 8.29 15.22
C ILE A 112 -3.18 9.50 14.28
N ASP A 113 -4.15 9.47 13.36
CA ASP A 113 -4.40 10.55 12.40
C ASP A 113 -4.66 11.91 13.09
N GLU A 114 -5.51 11.94 14.11
CA GLU A 114 -5.81 13.13 14.90
C GLU A 114 -4.56 13.72 15.56
N ARG A 115 -3.74 12.87 16.21
CA ARG A 115 -2.55 13.32 16.95
C ARG A 115 -1.43 13.77 16.02
N LEU A 116 -1.25 13.12 14.88
CA LEU A 116 -0.26 13.55 13.87
C LEU A 116 -0.64 14.91 13.28
N THR A 117 -1.91 15.09 12.90
CA THR A 117 -2.42 16.39 12.44
C THR A 117 -2.24 17.47 13.50
N ALA A 118 -2.61 17.18 14.76
CA ALA A 118 -2.48 18.15 15.86
C ALA A 118 -1.01 18.54 16.16
N ALA A 119 -0.07 17.63 15.90
CA ALA A 119 1.36 17.88 16.01
C ALA A 119 1.96 18.60 14.77
N GLY A 120 1.16 18.94 13.76
CA GLY A 120 1.57 19.70 12.58
C GLY A 120 2.02 18.89 11.38
N ALA A 121 1.85 17.56 11.41
CA ALA A 121 2.04 16.72 10.22
C ALA A 121 0.91 16.98 9.21
N VAL A 122 1.18 16.74 7.93
CA VAL A 122 0.24 17.01 6.83
C VAL A 122 -0.15 15.69 6.16
N PRO A 123 -1.45 15.32 6.15
CA PRO A 123 -1.88 14.10 5.48
C PRO A 123 -1.68 14.22 3.96
N LEU A 124 -1.26 13.11 3.34
CA LEU A 124 -1.14 12.94 1.88
C LEU A 124 -2.52 12.77 1.25
N LEU A 125 -3.39 12.00 1.89
CA LEU A 125 -4.75 11.70 1.48
C LEU A 125 -5.63 11.43 2.71
N GLU A 126 -6.94 11.32 2.50
CA GLU A 126 -7.88 10.97 3.57
C GLU A 126 -7.57 9.58 4.16
N ARG A 127 -7.76 9.43 5.47
CA ARG A 127 -7.55 8.17 6.18
C ARG A 127 -8.47 7.07 5.64
N GLY A 128 -7.87 5.96 5.20
CA GLY A 128 -8.59 4.75 4.81
C GLY A 128 -9.24 4.06 6.02
N SER A 129 -10.41 3.45 5.81
CA SER A 129 -11.15 2.72 6.86
C SER A 129 -11.61 1.36 6.35
N ALA A 130 -10.71 0.38 6.33
CA ALA A 130 -11.01 -0.98 5.88
C ALA A 130 -11.77 -1.76 6.97
N ASP A 131 -12.92 -2.32 6.61
CA ASP A 131 -13.81 -3.06 7.50
C ASP A 131 -13.70 -4.58 7.24
N ALA A 132 -13.15 -5.32 8.21
CA ALA A 132 -12.93 -6.76 8.10
C ALA A 132 -14.24 -7.57 7.96
N SER A 133 -15.38 -7.02 8.38
CA SER A 133 -16.71 -7.64 8.17
C SER A 133 -17.47 -7.08 6.97
N GLY A 134 -16.85 -6.20 6.18
CA GLY A 134 -17.42 -5.54 5.00
C GLY A 134 -16.57 -5.72 3.75
N ASP A 135 -16.57 -4.69 2.88
CA ASP A 135 -15.70 -4.61 1.70
C ASP A 135 -14.26 -4.25 2.11
N PHE A 136 -13.58 -5.19 2.76
CA PHE A 136 -12.20 -4.99 3.20
C PHE A 136 -11.26 -4.76 2.02
N GLY A 137 -11.23 -5.73 1.08
CA GLY A 137 -10.31 -5.72 -0.06
C GLY A 137 -10.51 -4.49 -0.95
N GLY A 138 -11.76 -4.19 -1.35
CA GLY A 138 -12.02 -3.06 -2.22
C GLY A 138 -11.66 -1.71 -1.58
N VAL A 139 -11.75 -1.56 -0.26
CA VAL A 139 -11.27 -0.34 0.42
C VAL A 139 -9.75 -0.26 0.42
N VAL A 140 -9.05 -1.37 0.69
CA VAL A 140 -7.58 -1.42 0.64
C VAL A 140 -7.09 -1.09 -0.76
N ASP A 141 -7.65 -1.72 -1.79
CA ASP A 141 -7.24 -1.52 -3.20
C ASP A 141 -7.39 -0.05 -3.63
N ARG A 142 -8.58 0.53 -3.44
CA ARG A 142 -8.83 1.94 -3.79
C ARG A 142 -7.93 2.90 -3.04
N TRP A 143 -7.74 2.66 -1.74
CA TRP A 143 -6.89 3.52 -0.93
C TRP A 143 -5.41 3.42 -1.34
N THR A 144 -4.94 2.23 -1.72
CA THR A 144 -3.58 2.02 -2.23
C THR A 144 -3.40 2.70 -3.59
N GLU A 145 -4.39 2.63 -4.49
CA GLU A 145 -4.36 3.37 -5.76
C GLU A 145 -4.25 4.88 -5.54
N ASP A 146 -5.08 5.45 -4.66
CA ASP A 146 -5.05 6.87 -4.29
C ASP A 146 -3.73 7.26 -3.64
N LEU A 147 -3.18 6.41 -2.77
CA LEU A 147 -1.88 6.62 -2.13
C LEU A 147 -0.77 6.75 -3.17
N TRP A 148 -0.68 5.80 -4.11
CA TRP A 148 0.36 5.81 -5.14
C TRP A 148 0.21 6.98 -6.09
N ALA A 149 -1.02 7.37 -6.45
CA ALA A 149 -1.26 8.56 -7.25
C ALA A 149 -0.68 9.82 -6.59
N VAL A 150 -0.92 10.02 -5.29
CA VAL A 150 -0.39 11.18 -4.55
C VAL A 150 1.13 11.10 -4.39
N LEU A 151 1.66 9.94 -3.98
CA LEU A 151 3.11 9.76 -3.77
C LEU A 151 3.90 10.00 -5.06
N LEU A 152 3.44 9.46 -6.19
CA LEU A 152 4.10 9.68 -7.47
C LEU A 152 3.90 11.09 -8.02
N ASP A 153 2.82 11.78 -7.64
CA ASP A 153 2.65 13.17 -8.03
C ASP A 153 3.65 14.08 -7.29
N GLU A 154 3.82 13.88 -5.99
CA GLU A 154 4.65 14.73 -5.14
C GLU A 154 6.15 14.39 -5.17
N TYR A 155 6.49 13.10 -5.28
CA TYR A 155 7.88 12.61 -5.17
C TYR A 155 8.40 11.97 -6.46
N GLY A 156 7.53 11.73 -7.43
CA GLY A 156 7.93 11.12 -8.69
C GLY A 156 8.57 12.13 -9.63
N GLU A 157 9.76 11.82 -10.13
CA GLU A 157 10.38 12.54 -11.22
C GLU A 157 9.88 12.01 -12.57
N ALA A 158 9.81 12.90 -13.57
CA ALA A 158 9.59 12.48 -14.95
C ALA A 158 10.81 11.68 -15.39
N VAL A 159 10.60 10.41 -15.71
CA VAL A 159 11.67 9.57 -16.27
C VAL A 159 11.92 10.10 -17.68
N VAL A 160 13.00 10.87 -17.86
CA VAL A 160 13.63 11.03 -19.16
C VAL A 160 14.40 9.75 -19.40
N ASP A 161 13.95 8.98 -20.38
CA ASP A 161 14.61 7.75 -20.77
C ASP A 161 15.96 8.12 -21.41
N GLU A 162 17.03 8.16 -20.62
CA GLU A 162 18.41 8.41 -21.10
C GLU A 162 19.00 7.17 -21.79
N ALA A 163 18.23 6.10 -21.99
CA ALA A 163 18.63 4.92 -22.74
C ALA A 163 18.32 5.02 -24.24
N ALA A 164 18.73 6.11 -24.90
CA ALA A 164 18.79 6.17 -26.38
C ALA A 164 19.71 7.30 -26.87
N ALA A 165 20.99 7.28 -26.47
CA ALA A 165 22.02 7.97 -27.22
C ALA A 165 22.66 6.99 -28.21
N ASP A 166 22.03 6.80 -29.38
CA ASP A 166 22.68 6.20 -30.54
C ASP A 166 22.69 7.23 -31.70
N PRO A 167 23.76 7.30 -32.52
CA PRO A 167 23.96 8.38 -33.48
C PRO A 167 23.02 8.29 -34.69
N ALA A 168 22.84 9.44 -35.34
CA ALA A 168 21.96 9.72 -36.48
C ALA A 168 22.08 8.76 -37.71
N PRO A 169 21.07 8.75 -38.61
CA PRO A 169 20.53 7.54 -39.24
C PRO A 169 21.03 7.26 -40.67
N GLU A 170 20.91 6.01 -41.11
CA GLU A 170 20.85 5.67 -42.54
C GLU A 170 19.42 5.24 -42.93
N GLU A 171 18.91 5.87 -43.99
CA GLU A 171 17.59 5.68 -44.56
C GLU A 171 17.42 4.27 -45.14
N ASN A 172 16.37 3.54 -44.74
CA ASN A 172 15.63 2.65 -45.63
C ASN A 172 14.22 2.38 -45.06
N GLY A 173 13.22 2.65 -45.89
CA GLY A 173 11.81 2.65 -45.51
C GLY A 173 11.24 1.25 -45.22
N GLY A 174 10.44 1.18 -44.16
CA GLY A 174 9.62 0.01 -43.84
C GLY A 174 9.08 0.06 -42.40
N GLY A 175 7.97 0.77 -42.17
CA GLY A 175 7.28 0.81 -40.87
C GLY A 175 7.96 1.73 -39.85
N LEU A 176 7.21 2.71 -39.31
CA LEU A 176 7.75 3.70 -38.36
C LEU A 176 7.99 3.14 -36.95
N TYR A 177 7.59 1.90 -36.69
CA TYR A 177 7.73 1.25 -35.39
C TYR A 177 7.90 -0.26 -35.58
N GLU A 178 8.93 -0.82 -34.94
CA GLU A 178 9.00 -2.24 -34.64
C GLU A 178 8.37 -2.43 -33.25
N LEU A 179 7.29 -3.21 -33.18
CA LEU A 179 6.67 -3.58 -31.92
C LEU A 179 7.47 -4.74 -31.35
N GLU A 180 8.34 -4.46 -30.39
CA GLU A 180 8.98 -5.48 -29.57
C GLU A 180 8.13 -5.65 -28.29
N ASP A 181 7.59 -6.85 -28.09
CA ASP A 181 6.85 -7.19 -26.88
C ASP A 181 7.84 -7.37 -25.73
N THR A 182 8.13 -6.28 -25.02
CA THR A 182 9.03 -6.27 -23.85
C THR A 182 8.30 -6.55 -22.54
N SER A 183 7.04 -6.98 -22.58
CA SER A 183 6.38 -7.41 -21.36
C SER A 183 6.82 -8.83 -21.04
N GLU A 184 7.75 -8.98 -20.09
CA GLU A 184 7.65 -10.16 -19.23
C GLU A 184 6.24 -10.14 -18.68
N SER A 185 5.43 -11.11 -19.11
CA SER A 185 4.03 -11.21 -18.74
C SER A 185 3.91 -10.99 -17.24
N VAL A 186 3.06 -10.05 -16.81
CA VAL A 186 2.75 -9.81 -15.40
C VAL A 186 2.33 -11.12 -14.72
N LEU A 187 1.69 -12.02 -15.48
CA LEU A 187 1.35 -13.37 -15.04
C LEU A 187 2.59 -14.27 -14.85
N GLY A 188 3.63 -14.12 -15.67
CA GLY A 188 4.90 -14.84 -15.53
C GLY A 188 5.65 -14.45 -14.26
N GLY A 189 5.80 -13.15 -13.99
CA GLY A 189 6.45 -12.66 -12.77
C GLY A 189 5.67 -12.98 -11.48
N LEU A 190 4.34 -13.07 -11.56
CA LEU A 190 3.50 -13.51 -10.43
C LEU A 190 3.54 -15.04 -10.25
N ALA A 191 3.58 -15.80 -11.35
CA ALA A 191 3.66 -17.26 -11.32
C ALA A 191 4.97 -17.77 -10.72
N GLU A 192 6.11 -17.15 -11.06
CA GLU A 192 7.41 -17.50 -10.46
C GLU A 192 7.46 -17.19 -8.96
N ARG A 193 6.94 -16.02 -8.55
CA ARG A 193 6.91 -15.61 -7.13
C ARG A 193 6.08 -16.54 -6.23
N HIS A 194 5.02 -17.15 -6.76
CA HIS A 194 4.12 -18.02 -6.00
C HIS A 194 4.24 -19.52 -6.35
N GLY A 195 5.23 -19.91 -7.16
CA GLY A 195 5.43 -21.30 -7.57
C GLY A 195 4.27 -21.89 -8.38
N VAL A 196 3.53 -21.05 -9.09
CA VAL A 196 2.39 -21.46 -9.91
C VAL A 196 2.90 -22.14 -11.18
N GLN A 197 2.40 -23.33 -11.47
CA GLN A 197 2.74 -24.06 -12.68
C GLN A 197 1.61 -23.94 -13.70
N PRO A 198 1.92 -23.83 -15.00
CA PRO A 198 0.89 -23.87 -16.05
C PRO A 198 0.13 -25.20 -15.97
N MET A 199 -1.20 -25.13 -16.03
CA MET A 199 -2.08 -26.29 -16.08
C MET A 199 -3.07 -26.15 -17.23
N GLU A 200 -3.39 -27.28 -17.85
CA GLU A 200 -4.42 -27.39 -18.87
C GLU A 200 -5.73 -27.84 -18.21
N VAL A 201 -6.82 -27.12 -18.44
CA VAL A 201 -8.15 -27.54 -17.97
C VAL A 201 -8.64 -28.66 -18.88
N LEU A 202 -8.61 -29.89 -18.37
CA LEU A 202 -9.06 -31.07 -19.13
C LEU A 202 -10.59 -31.18 -19.20
N GLU A 203 -11.27 -30.78 -18.13
CA GLU A 203 -12.73 -30.80 -18.05
C GLU A 203 -13.23 -29.62 -17.23
N ALA A 204 -14.28 -28.97 -17.72
CA ALA A 204 -15.03 -27.95 -16.99
C ALA A 204 -16.51 -28.33 -17.09
N TYR A 205 -17.15 -28.59 -15.96
CA TYR A 205 -18.57 -28.88 -15.89
C TYR A 205 -19.20 -28.17 -14.69
N GLU A 206 -20.50 -27.91 -14.80
CA GLU A 206 -21.28 -27.28 -13.74
C GLU A 206 -21.40 -28.23 -12.54
N LEU A 207 -21.05 -27.74 -11.35
CA LEU A 207 -21.20 -28.48 -10.09
C LEU A 207 -22.66 -28.53 -9.61
N VAL A 208 -23.55 -27.77 -10.26
CA VAL A 208 -24.98 -27.78 -10.01
C VAL A 208 -25.64 -28.67 -11.04
N ASP A 209 -26.49 -29.58 -10.55
CA ASP A 209 -27.41 -30.33 -11.41
C ASP A 209 -28.42 -29.36 -12.03
N THR A 210 -28.20 -28.99 -13.29
CA THR A 210 -29.06 -28.05 -14.03
C THR A 210 -30.40 -28.66 -14.41
N ASP A 211 -30.55 -29.98 -14.29
CA ASP A 211 -31.81 -30.68 -14.54
C ASP A 211 -32.71 -30.73 -13.30
N HIS A 212 -32.19 -30.32 -12.13
CA HIS A 212 -32.96 -30.18 -10.90
C HIS A 212 -33.76 -28.87 -10.88
N GLU A 213 -35.01 -28.89 -10.39
CA GLU A 213 -35.92 -27.72 -10.38
C GLU A 213 -35.39 -26.50 -9.61
N LEU A 214 -34.44 -26.74 -8.71
CA LEU A 214 -33.76 -25.71 -7.89
C LEU A 214 -32.31 -25.44 -8.35
N GLY A 215 -31.83 -26.16 -9.37
CA GLY A 215 -30.49 -26.01 -9.91
C GLY A 215 -30.38 -24.70 -10.68
N ARG A 216 -29.56 -23.77 -10.18
CA ARG A 216 -29.14 -22.58 -10.95
C ARG A 216 -27.64 -22.45 -10.87
N SER A 217 -27.00 -22.31 -12.04
CA SER A 217 -25.62 -21.86 -12.15
C SER A 217 -25.50 -20.44 -11.56
N LYS A 218 -24.35 -20.14 -10.96
CA LYS A 218 -24.05 -18.85 -10.33
C LYS A 218 -23.26 -17.95 -11.26
#